data_AF-X1EBK9-F1
#
_entry.id   AF-X1EBK9-F1
#
_cell.length_a   1.000
_cell.length_b   1.000
_cell.length_c   1.000
_cell.angle_alpha   90.00
_cell.angle_beta   90.00
_cell.angle_gamma   90.00
#
_symmetry.space_group_name_H-M   'P 1'
#
loop_
_entity.id
_entity.type
_entity.pdbx_description
1 polymer ?
#
loop_
_entity_poly.entity_id
_entity_poly.type
_entity_poly.pdbx_seq_one_letter_code
_entity_poly.pdbx_strand_id
1 'polypeptide(L)'
;MDSHKGVLVCGEIAEGKLAPITIELLGVGRKLANELGEDLSALLMGSKAGGLGQEVIAYGADKVYVAEDSLLDNYNSDAYTQVAADLCLKELPSIMLLGHTDVGCDLAP
;
A
#
# COMPACT_ATOMS: atom_id res chain seq x y z
N MET A 1 4.46 22.83 10.63
CA MET A 1 5.38 21.68 10.56
C MET A 1 4.49 20.50 10.33
N ASP A 2 4.51 19.96 9.11
CA ASP A 2 3.68 18.80 8.80
C ASP A 2 4.26 17.60 9.56
N SER A 3 3.42 16.96 10.37
CA SER A 3 3.84 15.83 11.19
C SER A 3 3.62 14.56 10.39
N HIS A 4 4.70 13.86 10.05
CA HIS A 4 4.60 12.51 9.50
C HIS A 4 4.00 11.57 10.53
N LYS A 5 3.00 10.77 10.14
CA LYS A 5 2.30 9.81 10.99
C LYS A 5 1.74 8.64 10.19
N GLY A 6 1.76 7.45 10.80
CA GLY A 6 1.16 6.23 10.27
C GLY A 6 2.14 5.35 9.51
N VAL A 7 1.74 4.10 9.35
CA VAL A 7 2.41 3.10 8.52
C VAL A 7 1.58 2.90 7.26
N LEU A 8 2.20 3.00 6.08
CA LEU A 8 1.56 2.78 4.79
C LEU A 8 2.15 1.54 4.13
N VAL A 9 1.32 0.55 3.78
CA VAL A 9 1.70 -0.60 2.96
C VAL A 9 1.38 -0.31 1.50
N CYS A 10 2.35 -0.44 0.59
CA CYS A 10 2.09 -0.53 -0.84
C CYS A 10 1.68 -1.96 -1.19
N GLY A 11 0.38 -2.18 -1.35
CA GLY A 11 -0.18 -3.50 -1.61
C GLY A 11 -0.02 -3.91 -3.06
N GLU A 12 0.55 -5.09 -3.27
CA GLU A 12 0.61 -5.77 -4.56
C GLU A 12 -0.66 -6.61 -4.79
N ILE A 13 -1.17 -6.55 -6.02
CA ILE A 13 -2.27 -7.37 -6.51
C ILE A 13 -1.71 -8.31 -7.59
N ALA A 14 -1.95 -9.60 -7.45
CA ALA A 14 -1.59 -10.62 -8.43
C ALA A 14 -2.83 -11.43 -8.80
N GLU A 15 -3.09 -11.59 -10.10
CA GLU A 15 -4.24 -12.35 -10.61
C GLU A 15 -5.60 -11.91 -10.02
N GLY A 16 -5.75 -10.61 -9.76
CA GLY A 16 -6.97 -10.02 -9.19
C GLY A 16 -7.20 -10.31 -7.71
N LYS A 17 -6.17 -10.77 -6.98
CA LYS A 17 -6.20 -11.02 -5.53
C LYS A 17 -5.04 -10.30 -4.86
N LEU A 18 -5.12 -10.12 -3.54
CA LEU A 18 -3.97 -9.66 -2.78
C LEU A 18 -2.82 -10.66 -2.92
N ALA A 19 -1.64 -10.16 -3.30
CA ALA A 19 -0.45 -10.99 -3.32
C ALA A 19 -0.12 -11.45 -1.89
N PRO A 20 0.46 -12.65 -1.69
CA PRO A 20 0.82 -13.14 -0.36
C PRO A 20 1.70 -12.17 0.44
N ILE A 21 2.65 -11.50 -0.24
CA ILE A 21 3.51 -10.49 0.37
C ILE A 21 2.73 -9.31 0.95
N THR A 22 1.64 -8.89 0.31
CA THR A 22 0.75 -7.84 0.83
C THR A 22 0.15 -8.24 2.16
N ILE A 23 -0.28 -9.50 2.31
CA ILE A 23 -0.86 -10.02 3.54
C ILE A 23 0.20 -10.07 4.66
N GLU A 24 1.42 -10.52 4.33
CA GLU A 24 2.54 -10.54 5.28
C GLU A 24 2.91 -9.13 5.76
N LEU A 25 2.97 -8.16 4.83
CA LEU A 25 3.25 -6.76 5.14
C LEU A 25 2.15 -6.10 5.96
N LEU A 26 0.88 -6.43 5.74
CA LEU A 26 -0.22 -5.97 6.59
C LEU A 26 -0.06 -6.50 8.03
N GLY A 27 0.31 -7.77 8.18
CA GLY A 27 0.56 -8.37 9.48
C GLY A 27 1.72 -7.71 10.25
N VAL A 28 2.85 -7.45 9.57
CA VAL A 28 4.00 -6.75 10.17
C VAL A 28 3.70 -5.27 10.39
N GLY A 29 3.08 -4.61 9.41
CA GLY A 29 2.66 -3.21 9.48
C GLY A 29 1.71 -2.94 10.63
N ARG A 30 0.81 -3.87 10.95
CA ARG A 30 -0.11 -3.74 12.10
C ARG A 30 0.64 -3.75 13.42
N LYS A 31 1.64 -4.64 13.56
CA LYS A 31 2.50 -4.69 14.76
C LYS A 31 3.27 -3.37 14.91
N LEU A 32 3.87 -2.88 13.82
CA LEU A 32 4.61 -1.63 13.81
C LEU A 32 3.73 -0.42 14.14
N ALA A 33 2.56 -0.33 13.53
CA ALA A 33 1.59 0.72 13.82
C ALA A 33 1.14 0.70 15.29
N ASN A 34 0.95 -0.50 15.88
CA ASN A 34 0.64 -0.63 17.31
C ASN A 34 1.80 -0.16 18.21
N GLU A 35 3.05 -0.48 17.86
CA GLU A 35 4.23 -0.02 18.61
C GLU A 35 4.39 1.50 18.57
N LEU A 36 4.02 2.13 17.45
CA LEU A 36 4.05 3.58 17.28
C LEU A 36 2.81 4.28 17.89
N GLY A 37 1.73 3.55 18.13
CA GLY A 37 0.43 4.12 18.51
C GLY A 37 -0.21 4.92 17.39
N GLU A 38 -0.01 4.48 16.14
CA GLU A 38 -0.47 5.14 14.91
C GLU A 38 -1.34 4.20 14.05
N ASP A 39 -1.90 4.73 12.97
CA ASP A 39 -2.77 3.98 12.06
C ASP A 39 -1.95 3.20 11.01
N LEU A 40 -2.47 2.02 10.64
CA LEU A 40 -2.02 1.27 9.46
C LEU A 40 -2.92 1.62 8.28
N SER A 41 -2.33 2.07 7.19
CA SER A 41 -2.98 2.25 5.90
C SER A 41 -2.41 1.33 4.84
N ALA A 42 -3.17 1.09 3.78
CA ALA A 42 -2.69 0.39 2.58
C ALA A 42 -3.09 1.11 1.30
N LEU A 43 -2.22 1.10 0.30
CA LEU A 43 -2.49 1.54 -1.07
C LEU A 43 -2.67 0.32 -1.97
N LEU A 44 -3.78 0.27 -2.70
CA LEU A 44 -4.02 -0.70 -3.77
C LEU A 44 -4.13 0.01 -5.12
N MET A 45 -3.47 -0.54 -6.14
CA MET A 45 -3.42 0.02 -7.49
C MET A 45 -3.90 -1.02 -8.51
N GLY A 46 -4.83 -0.62 -9.38
CA GLY A 46 -5.40 -1.46 -10.43
C GLY A 46 -6.89 -1.21 -10.63
N SER A 47 -7.41 -1.48 -11.82
CA SER A 47 -8.79 -1.16 -12.21
C SER A 47 -9.87 -1.85 -11.37
N LYS A 48 -9.52 -2.93 -10.66
CA LYS A 48 -10.41 -3.71 -9.79
C LYS A 48 -9.97 -3.69 -8.32
N ALA A 49 -9.04 -2.82 -7.96
CA ALA A 49 -8.46 -2.76 -6.63
C ALA A 49 -9.50 -2.48 -5.53
N GLY A 50 -10.56 -1.71 -5.81
CA GLY A 50 -11.62 -1.41 -4.84
C GLY A 50 -12.36 -2.64 -4.34
N GLY A 51 -12.41 -3.73 -5.13
CA GLY A 51 -13.01 -5.00 -4.74
C GLY A 51 -12.29 -5.72 -3.60
N LEU A 52 -11.02 -5.38 -3.34
CA LEU A 52 -10.18 -6.03 -2.32
C LEU A 52 -10.10 -5.23 -1.01
N GLY A 53 -10.69 -4.03 -0.94
CA GLY A 53 -10.55 -3.15 0.22
C GLY A 53 -11.04 -3.76 1.53
N GLN A 54 -12.15 -4.50 1.51
CA GLN A 54 -12.68 -5.18 2.72
C GLN A 54 -11.73 -6.29 3.22
N GLU A 55 -11.08 -6.99 2.31
CA GLU A 55 -10.09 -8.02 2.66
C GLU A 55 -8.86 -7.40 3.33
N VAL A 56 -8.38 -6.27 2.81
CA VAL A 56 -7.27 -5.52 3.40
C VAL A 56 -7.59 -5.01 4.82
N ILE A 57 -8.80 -4.51 5.05
CA ILE A 57 -9.27 -4.13 6.40
C ILE A 57 -9.31 -5.36 7.32
N ALA A 58 -9.81 -6.50 6.84
CA ALA A 58 -9.84 -7.75 7.62
C ALA A 58 -8.43 -8.24 8.00
N TYR A 59 -7.42 -7.92 7.20
CA TYR A 59 -6.01 -8.18 7.51
C TYR A 59 -5.32 -7.14 8.40
N GLY A 60 -6.05 -6.12 8.87
CA GLY A 60 -5.64 -5.24 9.96
C GLY A 60 -5.34 -3.80 9.59
N ALA A 61 -5.52 -3.40 8.32
CA ALA A 61 -5.47 -1.98 7.96
C ALA A 61 -6.65 -1.21 8.56
N ASP A 62 -6.40 0.01 9.01
CA ASP A 62 -7.43 0.95 9.47
C ASP A 62 -8.02 1.73 8.29
N LYS A 63 -7.22 1.96 7.24
CA LYS A 63 -7.61 2.71 6.03
C LYS A 63 -7.06 2.07 4.77
N VAL A 64 -7.84 2.10 3.70
CA VAL A 64 -7.41 1.64 2.37
C VAL A 64 -7.57 2.77 1.36
N TYR A 65 -6.49 3.10 0.68
CA TYR A 65 -6.48 3.96 -0.50
C TYR A 65 -6.49 3.09 -1.73
N VAL A 66 -7.25 3.53 -2.72
CA VAL A 66 -7.45 2.79 -3.95
C VAL A 66 -7.23 3.74 -5.12
N ALA A 67 -6.34 3.36 -6.04
CA ALA A 67 -6.17 4.00 -7.32
C ALA A 67 -6.66 3.03 -8.41
N GLU A 68 -7.84 3.31 -8.95
CA GLU A 68 -8.46 2.52 -10.02
C GLU A 68 -8.18 3.15 -11.37
N ASP A 69 -7.30 2.50 -12.13
CA ASP A 69 -7.05 2.80 -13.54
C ASP A 69 -6.59 1.52 -14.25
N SER A 70 -7.00 1.32 -15.50
CA SER A 70 -6.52 0.23 -16.35
C SER A 70 -5.00 0.28 -16.61
N LEU A 71 -4.37 1.45 -16.54
CA LEU A 71 -2.92 1.61 -16.63
C LEU A 71 -2.19 0.99 -15.43
N LEU A 72 -2.89 0.73 -14.34
CA LEU A 72 -2.37 0.13 -13.12
C LEU A 72 -2.66 -1.37 -13.04
N ASP A 73 -3.27 -1.99 -14.06
CA ASP A 73 -3.54 -3.44 -14.07
C ASP A 73 -2.26 -4.28 -14.26
N ASN A 74 -1.27 -3.68 -14.94
CA ASN A 74 0.07 -4.23 -15.06
C ASN A 74 1.07 -3.22 -14.51
N TYR A 75 2.16 -3.73 -13.94
CA TYR A 75 3.18 -2.87 -13.39
C TYR A 75 3.75 -1.91 -14.45
N ASN A 76 3.74 -0.62 -14.11
CA ASN A 76 4.35 0.45 -14.88
C ASN A 76 5.03 1.39 -13.88
N SER A 77 6.36 1.47 -13.92
CA SER A 77 7.16 2.18 -12.92
C SER A 77 6.75 3.65 -12.76
N ASP A 78 6.53 4.37 -13.88
CA ASP A 78 6.11 5.78 -13.86
C ASP A 78 4.72 5.96 -13.23
N ALA A 79 3.74 5.15 -13.64
CA ALA A 79 2.37 5.25 -13.15
C ALA A 79 2.27 4.88 -11.65
N TYR A 80 2.96 3.81 -11.23
CA TYR A 80 2.99 3.38 -9.84
C TYR A 80 3.71 4.41 -8.97
N THR A 81 4.86 4.92 -9.43
CA THR A 81 5.61 5.97 -8.74
C THR A 81 4.77 7.22 -8.55
N GLN A 82 4.08 7.68 -9.60
CA GLN A 82 3.21 8.86 -9.52
C GLN A 82 2.13 8.68 -8.44
N VAL A 83 1.39 7.56 -8.48
CA VAL A 83 0.31 7.29 -7.52
C VAL A 83 0.83 7.16 -6.08
N ALA A 84 1.91 6.41 -5.89
CA ALA A 84 2.51 6.20 -4.58
C ALA A 84 3.08 7.51 -4.01
N ALA A 85 3.80 8.30 -4.81
CA ALA A 85 4.36 9.58 -4.40
C ALA A 85 3.27 10.59 -4.06
N ASP A 86 2.22 10.69 -4.89
CA ASP A 86 1.08 11.58 -4.63
C ASP A 86 0.39 11.25 -3.30
N LEU A 87 0.22 9.95 -3.00
CA LEU A 87 -0.34 9.52 -1.73
C LEU A 87 0.60 9.84 -0.56
N CYS A 88 1.90 9.58 -0.69
CA CYS A 88 2.89 9.90 0.33
C CYS A 88 2.96 11.39 0.63
N LEU A 89 2.88 12.26 -0.38
CA LEU A 89 2.85 13.71 -0.20
C LEU A 89 1.55 14.21 0.44
N LYS A 90 0.44 13.49 0.22
CA LYS A 90 -0.87 13.84 0.77
C LYS A 90 -1.04 13.39 2.22
N GLU A 91 -0.65 12.16 2.53
CA GLU A 91 -0.92 11.52 3.83
C GLU A 91 0.30 11.55 4.76
N LEU A 92 1.49 11.84 4.21
CA LEU A 92 2.74 12.00 4.95
C LEU A 92 2.99 10.83 5.93
N PRO A 93 3.00 9.57 5.48
CA PRO A 93 3.27 8.44 6.38
C PRO A 93 4.67 8.55 7.00
N SER A 94 4.80 8.08 8.24
CA SER A 94 6.11 7.94 8.91
C SER A 94 6.92 6.81 8.31
N ILE A 95 6.25 5.74 7.89
CA ILE A 95 6.86 4.53 7.36
C ILE A 95 6.06 4.07 6.15
N MET A 96 6.74 3.76 5.05
CA MET A 96 6.16 3.06 3.91
C MET A 96 6.81 1.68 3.78
N LEU A 97 6.00 0.63 3.67
CA LEU A 97 6.42 -0.75 3.50
C LEU A 97 6.11 -1.22 2.08
N LEU A 98 7.11 -1.82 1.43
CA LEU A 98 6.98 -2.42 0.10
C LEU A 98 7.51 -3.87 0.14
N GLY A 99 6.99 -4.70 -0.75
CA GLY A 99 7.41 -6.10 -0.86
C GLY A 99 8.84 -6.22 -1.41
N HIS A 100 9.59 -7.23 -0.97
CA HIS A 100 10.85 -7.59 -1.62
C HIS A 100 10.58 -8.47 -2.86
N THR A 101 9.91 -7.87 -3.83
CA THR A 101 9.54 -8.46 -5.14
C THR A 101 10.20 -7.65 -6.24
N ASP A 102 10.13 -8.11 -7.50
CA ASP A 102 10.63 -7.32 -8.63
C ASP A 102 9.95 -5.94 -8.71
N VAL A 103 8.63 -5.89 -8.45
CA VAL A 103 7.84 -4.64 -8.43
C VAL A 103 8.24 -3.75 -7.26
N GLY A 104 8.30 -4.29 -6.05
CA GLY A 104 8.61 -3.50 -4.86
C GLY A 104 10.05 -3.01 -4.84
N CYS A 105 11.00 -3.82 -5.33
CA CYS A 105 12.40 -3.41 -5.47
C CYS A 105 12.62 -2.34 -6.55
N ASP A 106 11.84 -2.35 -7.64
CA ASP A 106 11.91 -1.29 -8.67
C ASP A 106 11.24 0.02 -8.20
N LEU A 107 10.15 -0.07 -7.42
CA LEU A 107 9.39 1.09 -6.95
C LEU A 107 10.04 1.85 -5.77
N ALA A 108 10.90 1.20 -4.97
CA ALA A 108 11.40 1.73 -3.70
C ALA A 108 12.82 2.36 -3.64
N PRO A 109 13.59 2.58 -4.73
CA PRO A 109 15.04 2.75 -4.68
C PRO A 109 15.56 3.92 -3.83
#